data_AF-A0A969I8L8-F1
#
_entry.id   AF-A0A969I8L8-F1
#
_cell.length_a   1.000
_cell.length_b   1.000
_cell.length_c   1.000
_cell.angle_alpha   90.00
_cell.angle_beta   90.00
_cell.angle_gamma   90.00
#
_symmetry.space_group_name_H-M   'P 1'
#
loop_
_entity.id
_entity.type
_entity.pdbx_description
1 polymer ?
#
loop_
_entity_poly.entity_id
_entity_poly.type
_entity_poly.pdbx_seq_one_letter_code
_entity_poly.pdbx_strand_id
1 'polypeptide(L)'
;MLGTIVVSVLRAVFAVANVILLLVVELVAAMLVYIYLNLFHLDTFGTLVRFAKYVLDALLGQMETWAPASANTAYATLVGELGPKSILLLLIGLVTGAMVRFLVRLTSRLVSRAARSRAVEEHA
;
A
#
# COMPACT_ATOMS: atom_id res chain seq x y z
N MET A 1 -32.19 -23.11 -4.07
CA MET A 1 -31.78 -21.91 -4.83
C MET A 1 -31.59 -20.68 -3.94
N LEU A 2 -32.51 -20.36 -3.02
CA LEU A 2 -32.32 -19.27 -2.04
C LEU A 2 -31.13 -19.49 -1.08
N GLY A 3 -30.92 -20.71 -0.59
CA GLY A 3 -29.82 -21.03 0.34
C GLY A 3 -28.42 -20.78 -0.25
N THR A 4 -28.21 -21.07 -1.54
CA THR A 4 -26.92 -20.84 -2.21
C THR A 4 -26.65 -19.35 -2.43
N ILE A 5 -27.70 -18.56 -2.68
CA ILE A 5 -27.60 -17.09 -2.80
C ILE A 5 -27.19 -16.48 -1.46
N VAL A 6 -27.86 -16.86 -0.37
CA VAL A 6 -27.54 -16.34 0.98
C VAL A 6 -26.10 -16.66 1.39
N VAL A 7 -25.65 -17.90 1.17
CA VAL A 7 -24.26 -18.31 1.48
C VAL A 7 -23.25 -17.51 0.63
N SER A 8 -23.56 -17.26 -0.64
CA SER A 8 -22.68 -16.49 -1.53
C SER A 8 -22.57 -15.02 -1.11
N VAL A 9 -23.69 -14.41 -0.72
CA VAL A 9 -23.72 -13.03 -0.21
C VAL A 9 -22.92 -12.93 1.09
N LEU A 10 -23.11 -13.85 2.03
CA LEU A 10 -22.33 -13.87 3.28
C LEU A 10 -20.82 -13.98 3.00
N ARG A 11 -20.41 -14.86 2.09
CA ARG A 11 -19.00 -14.98 1.68
C ARG A 11 -18.45 -13.68 1.09
N ALA A 12 -19.22 -12.98 0.26
CA ALA A 12 -18.82 -11.70 -0.29
C ALA A 12 -18.64 -10.64 0.81
N VAL A 13 -19.57 -10.57 1.77
CA VAL A 13 -19.47 -9.66 2.92
C VAL A 13 -18.21 -9.95 3.74
N PHE A 14 -17.93 -11.22 4.04
CA PHE A 14 -16.70 -11.61 4.74
C PHE A 14 -15.43 -11.29 3.93
N ALA A 15 -15.45 -11.44 2.60
CA ALA A 15 -14.33 -11.08 1.76
C ALA A 15 -14.05 -9.57 1.80
N VAL A 16 -15.10 -8.74 1.71
CA VAL A 16 -14.98 -7.28 1.82
C VAL A 16 -14.45 -6.88 3.20
N ALA A 17 -15.00 -7.45 4.28
CA ALA A 17 -14.53 -7.17 5.63
C ALA A 17 -13.04 -7.52 5.82
N ASN A 18 -12.59 -8.66 5.28
CA ASN A 18 -11.18 -9.05 5.30
C ASN A 18 -10.28 -8.07 4.52
N VAL A 19 -10.73 -7.58 3.36
CA VAL A 19 -9.99 -6.57 2.60
C VAL A 19 -9.88 -5.27 3.40
N ILE A 20 -10.97 -4.81 4.02
CA ILE A 20 -10.96 -3.60 4.85
C ILE A 20 -9.98 -3.77 6.03
N LEU A 21 -10.04 -4.90 6.73
CA LEU A 21 -9.14 -5.19 7.84
C LEU A 21 -7.67 -5.18 7.39
N LEU A 22 -7.37 -5.81 6.25
CA LEU A 22 -6.02 -5.82 5.69
C LEU A 22 -5.54 -4.40 5.36
N LEU A 23 -6.40 -3.57 4.75
CA LEU A 23 -6.07 -2.18 4.44
C LEU A 23 -5.78 -1.35 5.69
N VAL A 24 -6.52 -1.58 6.78
CA VAL A 24 -6.25 -0.91 8.07
C VAL A 24 -4.88 -1.34 8.62
N VAL A 25 -4.55 -2.63 8.55
CA VAL A 25 -3.23 -3.14 8.97
C VAL A 25 -2.11 -2.54 8.12
N GLU A 26 -2.29 -2.48 6.79
CA GLU A 26 -1.33 -1.86 5.87
C GLU A 26 -1.13 -0.37 6.18
N LEU A 27 -2.20 0.36 6.46
CA LEU A 27 -2.15 1.77 6.82
C LEU A 27 -1.38 1.99 8.12
N VAL A 28 -1.69 1.23 9.17
CA VAL A 28 -0.99 1.32 10.46
C VAL A 28 0.49 0.98 10.29
N ALA A 29 0.81 -0.09 9.56
CA ALA A 29 2.19 -0.47 9.27
C ALA A 29 2.94 0.63 8.51
N ALA A 30 2.32 1.23 7.49
CA ALA A 30 2.92 2.34 6.74
C ALA A 30 3.17 3.57 7.62
N MET A 31 2.25 3.89 8.52
CA MET A 31 2.43 4.98 9.50
C MET A 31 3.57 4.69 10.47
N LEU A 32 3.70 3.45 10.94
CA LEU A 32 4.83 3.06 11.80
C LEU A 32 6.17 3.15 11.07
N VAL A 33 6.25 2.69 9.81
CA VAL A 33 7.46 2.83 8.99
C VAL A 33 7.79 4.30 8.76
N TYR A 34 6.80 5.13 8.47
CA TYR A 34 6.98 6.56 8.33
C TYR A 34 7.54 7.20 9.61
N ILE A 35 6.93 6.93 10.76
CA ILE A 35 7.39 7.45 12.07
C ILE A 35 8.81 6.95 12.36
N TYR A 36 9.09 5.67 12.10
CA TYR A 36 10.41 5.09 12.30
C TYR A 36 11.48 5.79 11.46
N LEU A 37 11.23 5.98 10.16
CA LEU A 37 12.17 6.68 9.27
C LEU A 37 12.35 8.14 9.70
N ASN A 38 11.26 8.81 10.07
CA ASN A 38 11.28 10.21 10.48
C ASN A 38 12.02 10.43 11.81
N LEU A 39 12.01 9.47 12.74
CA LEU A 39 12.66 9.59 14.04
C LEU A 39 14.10 9.08 14.05
N PHE A 40 14.37 7.94 13.39
CA PHE A 40 15.63 7.23 13.53
C PHE A 40 16.55 7.34 12.32
N HIS A 41 16.04 7.72 11.15
CA HIS A 41 16.81 7.74 9.90
C HIS A 41 16.54 9.02 9.09
N LEU A 42 16.76 10.18 9.71
CA LEU A 42 16.50 11.50 9.11
C LEU A 42 17.20 11.71 7.76
N ASP A 43 18.44 11.26 7.60
CA ASP A 43 19.18 11.39 6.33
C ASP A 43 18.56 10.54 5.21
N THR A 44 18.22 9.30 5.53
CA THR A 44 17.51 8.40 4.62
C THR A 44 16.15 8.98 4.26
N PHE A 45 15.39 9.44 5.25
CA PHE A 45 14.09 10.08 5.06
C PHE A 45 14.19 11.31 4.16
N GLY A 46 15.15 12.20 4.41
CA GLY A 46 15.42 13.37 3.57
C GLY A 46 15.79 12.98 2.14
N THR A 47 16.55 11.90 1.95
CA THR A 47 16.89 11.36 0.63
C THR A 47 15.65 10.84 -0.10
N LEU A 48 14.77 10.10 0.59
CA LEU A 48 13.52 9.65 -0.01
C LEU A 48 12.59 10.82 -0.36
N VAL A 49 12.51 11.87 0.46
CA VAL A 49 11.76 13.10 0.14
C VAL A 49 12.30 13.73 -1.15
N ARG A 50 13.62 13.77 -1.32
CA ARG A 50 14.24 14.30 -2.56
C ARG A 50 13.90 13.44 -3.77
N PHE A 51 13.92 12.11 -3.65
CA PHE A 51 13.46 11.21 -4.71
C PHE A 51 11.99 11.43 -5.07
N ALA A 52 11.11 11.56 -4.07
CA ALA A 52 9.71 11.87 -4.29
C ALA A 52 9.53 13.21 -5.02
N LYS A 53 10.34 14.21 -4.67
CA LYS A 53 10.38 15.50 -5.37
C LYS A 53 10.81 15.36 -6.83
N TYR A 54 11.86 14.59 -7.13
CA TYR A 54 12.29 14.36 -8.51
C TYR A 54 11.21 13.74 -9.39
N VAL A 55 10.47 12.76 -8.84
CA VAL A 55 9.34 12.16 -9.56
C VAL A 55 8.23 13.18 -9.80
N LEU A 56 7.93 14.01 -8.81
CA LEU A 56 6.95 15.09 -8.95
C LEU A 56 7.37 16.11 -10.01
N ASP A 57 8.63 16.56 -9.96
CA ASP A 57 9.19 17.52 -10.91
C ASP A 57 9.13 16.96 -12.35
N ALA A 58 9.40 15.66 -12.54
CA ALA A 58 9.26 15.00 -13.83
C ALA A 58 7.82 14.95 -14.33
N LEU A 59 6.86 14.61 -13.46
CA LEU A 59 5.43 14.61 -13.80
C LEU A 59 4.93 16.02 -14.13
N LEU A 60 5.46 17.03 -13.45
CA LEU A 60 5.12 18.43 -13.69
C LEU A 60 5.64 18.92 -15.04
N GLY A 61 6.90 18.60 -15.39
CA GLY A 61 7.42 18.88 -16.73
C GLY A 61 6.59 18.22 -17.84
N GLN A 62 6.10 17.00 -17.60
CA GLN A 62 5.18 16.32 -18.53
C GLN A 62 3.82 17.04 -18.60
N MET A 63 3.27 17.47 -17.47
CA MET A 63 2.01 18.22 -17.42
C MET A 63 2.10 19.59 -18.09
N GLU A 64 3.22 20.30 -17.96
CA GLU A 64 3.44 21.56 -18.67
C GLU A 64 3.37 21.37 -20.18
N THR A 65 3.90 20.25 -20.68
CA THR A 65 3.89 19.93 -22.10
C THR A 65 2.48 19.62 -22.61
N TRP A 66 1.64 18.97 -21.78
CA TRP A 66 0.29 18.54 -22.19
C TRP A 66 -0.80 19.58 -21.91
N ALA A 67 -0.67 20.35 -20.84
CA ALA A 67 -1.71 21.25 -20.37
C ALA A 67 -1.13 22.51 -19.69
N PRO A 68 -0.49 23.40 -20.48
CA PRO A 68 0.25 24.56 -19.96
C PRO A 68 -0.65 25.56 -19.20
N ALA A 69 -1.92 25.69 -19.57
CA ALA A 69 -2.86 26.61 -18.91
C ALA A 69 -3.24 26.18 -17.48
N SER A 70 -3.28 24.88 -17.19
CA SER A 70 -3.59 24.32 -15.87
C SER A 70 -2.36 24.13 -14.97
N ALA A 71 -1.17 24.12 -15.55
CA ALA A 71 0.08 23.91 -14.83
C ALA A 71 0.33 25.01 -13.79
N ASN A 72 0.14 26.29 -14.17
CA ASN A 72 0.39 27.44 -13.28
C ASN A 72 -0.42 27.39 -11.97
N THR A 73 -1.65 26.90 -12.00
CA THR A 73 -2.49 26.80 -10.80
C THR A 73 -2.10 25.61 -9.91
N ALA A 74 -1.68 24.50 -10.52
CA ALA A 74 -1.22 23.29 -9.82
C ALA A 74 0.13 23.52 -9.10
N TYR A 75 1.03 24.29 -9.70
CA TYR A 75 2.31 24.65 -9.10
C TYR A 75 2.16 25.44 -7.79
N ALA A 76 1.22 26.39 -7.75
CA ALA A 76 1.06 27.30 -6.62
C ALA A 76 0.45 26.66 -5.37
N THR A 77 -0.30 25.55 -5.50
CA THR A 77 -1.09 24.99 -4.39
C THR A 77 -0.72 23.56 -4.01
N LEU A 78 -0.53 22.66 -4.97
CA LEU A 78 -0.28 21.23 -4.65
C LEU A 78 1.20 20.90 -4.53
N VAL A 79 2.04 21.52 -5.37
CA VAL A 79 3.46 21.15 -5.53
C VAL A 79 4.34 21.76 -4.45
N GLY A 80 4.08 23.01 -4.08
CA GLY A 80 4.96 23.80 -3.22
C GLY A 80 5.12 23.26 -1.78
N GLU A 81 4.03 22.80 -1.14
CA GLU A 81 4.06 22.42 0.27
C GLU A 81 3.75 20.93 0.56
N LEU A 82 2.86 20.32 -0.23
CA LEU A 82 2.30 18.99 0.06
C LEU A 82 2.74 17.90 -0.92
N GLY A 83 3.21 18.27 -2.11
CA GLY A 83 3.55 17.35 -3.18
C GLY A 83 4.61 16.30 -2.80
N PRO A 84 5.82 16.71 -2.37
CA PRO A 84 6.87 15.75 -2.05
C PRO A 84 6.51 14.82 -0.87
N LYS A 85 5.81 15.34 0.15
CA LYS A 85 5.41 14.56 1.33
C LYS A 85 4.30 13.55 1.01
N SER A 86 3.31 13.94 0.20
CA SER A 86 2.21 13.03 -0.19
C SER A 86 2.69 11.90 -1.09
N ILE A 87 3.58 12.18 -2.06
CA ILE A 87 4.20 11.14 -2.89
C ILE A 87 5.08 10.20 -2.06
N LEU A 88 5.83 10.74 -1.10
CA LEU A 88 6.61 9.93 -0.18
C LEU A 88 5.72 8.98 0.64
N LEU A 89 4.64 9.49 1.22
CA LEU A 89 3.69 8.69 1.98
C LEU A 89 3.04 7.61 1.11
N LEU A 90 2.71 7.95 -0.15
CA LEU A 90 2.21 6.98 -1.13
C LEU A 90 3.24 5.89 -1.43
N LEU A 91 4.50 6.25 -1.66
CA LEU A 91 5.59 5.29 -1.90
C LEU A 91 5.81 4.37 -0.70
N ILE A 92 5.89 4.94 0.50
CA ILE A 92 6.03 4.17 1.75
C ILE A 92 4.82 3.25 1.93
N GLY A 93 3.61 3.75 1.72
CA GLY A 93 2.38 2.97 1.79
C GLY A 93 2.34 1.83 0.77
N LEU A 94 2.75 2.08 -0.46
CA LEU A 94 2.81 1.08 -1.53
C LEU A 94 3.82 -0.02 -1.22
N VAL A 95 5.05 0.34 -0.84
CA VAL A 95 6.11 -0.61 -0.51
C VAL A 95 5.73 -1.42 0.74
N THR A 96 5.27 -0.75 1.79
CA THR A 96 4.87 -1.41 3.05
C THR A 96 3.68 -2.32 2.82
N GLY A 97 2.66 -1.86 2.09
CA GLY A 97 1.49 -2.68 1.74
C GLY A 97 1.86 -3.89 0.89
N ALA A 98 2.73 -3.72 -0.12
CA ALA A 98 3.24 -4.84 -0.90
C ALA A 98 3.98 -5.87 -0.03
N MET A 99 4.78 -5.41 0.93
CA MET A 99 5.51 -6.27 1.87
C MET A 99 4.55 -7.02 2.80
N VAL A 100 3.55 -6.34 3.38
CA VAL A 100 2.52 -6.97 4.22
C VAL A 100 1.75 -8.02 3.43
N ARG A 101 1.32 -7.73 2.21
CA ARG A 101 0.64 -8.71 1.32
C ARG A 101 1.52 -9.90 1.01
N PHE A 102 2.81 -9.66 0.75
CA PHE A 102 3.78 -10.71 0.51
C PHE A 102 3.90 -11.64 1.73
N LEU A 103 4.05 -11.08 2.92
CA LEU A 103 4.13 -11.83 4.18
C LEU A 103 2.85 -12.62 4.47
N VAL A 104 1.66 -12.00 4.32
CA VAL A 104 0.37 -12.68 4.51
C VAL A 104 0.19 -13.84 3.52
N ARG A 105 0.60 -13.65 2.26
CA ARG A 105 0.58 -14.73 1.26
C ARG A 105 1.59 -15.83 1.58
N LEU A 106 2.76 -15.48 2.12
CA LEU A 106 3.78 -16.44 2.48
C LEU A 106 3.34 -17.28 3.67
N THR A 107 2.83 -16.66 4.75
CA THR A 107 2.35 -17.36 5.94
C THR A 107 1.17 -18.27 5.63
N SER A 108 0.18 -17.79 4.86
CA SER A 108 -0.95 -18.62 4.42
C SER A 108 -0.52 -19.82 3.56
N ARG A 109 0.50 -19.65 2.70
CA ARG A 109 1.09 -20.76 1.93
C ARG A 109 1.81 -21.78 2.82
N LEU A 110 2.54 -21.34 3.84
CA LEU A 110 3.24 -22.23 4.76
C LEU A 110 2.26 -23.02 5.65
N VAL A 111 1.23 -22.36 6.19
CA VAL A 111 0.20 -22.99 7.01
C VAL A 111 -0.57 -24.04 6.19
N SER A 112 -0.95 -23.72 4.96
CA SER A 112 -1.65 -24.68 4.08
C SER A 112 -0.78 -25.88 3.68
N ARG A 113 0.54 -25.70 3.53
CA ARG A 113 1.48 -26.81 3.31
C ARG A 113 1.60 -27.71 4.54
N ALA A 114 1.74 -27.12 5.73
CA ALA A 114 1.85 -27.87 6.98
C ALA A 114 0.56 -28.65 7.33
N ALA A 115 -0.62 -28.07 7.06
CA ALA A 115 -1.88 -28.78 7.22
C ALA A 115 -2.00 -29.98 6.26
N ARG A 116 -1.48 -29.83 5.02
CA ARG A 116 -1.52 -30.91 4.02
C ARG A 116 -0.55 -32.05 4.34
N SER A 117 0.62 -31.77 4.91
CA SER A 117 1.56 -32.83 5.31
C SER A 117 1.01 -33.69 6.45
N ARG A 118 0.34 -33.09 7.45
CA ARG A 118 -0.30 -33.82 8.55
C ARG A 118 -1.42 -34.75 8.08
N ALA A 119 -2.23 -34.30 7.11
CA ALA A 119 -3.30 -35.13 6.55
C ALA A 119 -2.79 -36.36 5.77
N VAL A 120 -1.55 -36.33 5.28
CA VAL A 120 -0.93 -37.50 4.62
C VAL A 120 -0.43 -38.51 5.67
N GLU A 121 0.07 -38.05 6.81
CA GLU A 121 0.51 -38.92 7.91
C GLU A 121 -0.65 -39.64 8.62
N GLU A 122 -1.84 -39.04 8.71
CA GLU A 122 -3.02 -39.69 9.30
C GLU A 122 -3.66 -40.79 8.42
N HIS A 123 -3.29 -40.85 7.14
CA HIS A 123 -3.84 -41.80 6.17
C HIS A 123 -2.84 -42.84 5.67
N ALA A 124 -1.63 -42.87 6.22
CA ALA A 124 -0.60 -43.87 5.96
C ALA A 124 -0.52 -44.88 7.12
#